data_AF-A0A2J6H2P0-F1
#
_entry.id   AF-A0A2J6H2P0-F1
#
_cell.length_a   1.000
_cell.length_b   1.000
_cell.length_c   1.000
_cell.angle_alpha   90.00
_cell.angle_beta   90.00
_cell.angle_gamma   90.00
#
_symmetry.space_group_name_H-M   'P 1'
#
loop_
_entity.id
_entity.type
_entity.pdbx_description
1 polymer ?
#
loop_
_entity_poly.entity_id
_entity_poly.type
_entity_poly.pdbx_seq_one_letter_code
_entity_poly.pdbx_strand_id
1 'polypeptide(L)'
;MLIRRVKIIRYLNLILWIVLFNRVPVLAQDVIQSRQYPRTDFRYPLDLPPSTAGSFGELRPNHFHSGLDFRTNQRIGFPIHSVYDGYISRVRIQFGGFGKALYITHPNGYTSVYGHVNNFNPEVEKYIKQYQYKNQTFEADIAIPAGVFPVKKGDVVAISGNQGA
;
A
#
# COMPACT_ATOMS: atom_id res chain seq x y z
N MET A 1 -38.62 -53.03 -36.60
CA MET A 1 -38.44 -51.66 -36.05
C MET A 1 -38.13 -51.61 -34.54
N LEU A 2 -38.49 -52.63 -33.74
CA LEU A 2 -38.38 -52.63 -32.26
C LEU A 2 -36.94 -52.78 -31.70
N ILE A 3 -36.07 -53.57 -32.35
CA ILE A 3 -34.73 -53.94 -31.84
C ILE A 3 -33.74 -52.76 -31.82
N ARG A 4 -33.87 -51.80 -32.74
CA ARG A 4 -33.00 -50.60 -32.78
C ARG A 4 -33.28 -49.64 -31.62
N ARG A 5 -34.53 -49.53 -31.15
CA ARG A 5 -34.91 -48.67 -30.01
C ARG A 5 -34.34 -49.16 -28.67
N VAL A 6 -34.29 -50.48 -28.45
CA VAL A 6 -33.75 -51.06 -27.20
C VAL A 6 -32.24 -50.86 -27.08
N LYS A 7 -31.50 -50.96 -28.20
CA LYS A 7 -30.06 -50.66 -28.21
C LYS A 7 -29.77 -49.20 -27.87
N ILE A 8 -30.53 -48.26 -28.45
CA ILE A 8 -30.39 -46.82 -28.16
C ILE A 8 -30.65 -46.51 -26.68
N ILE A 9 -31.70 -47.07 -26.09
CA ILE A 9 -32.01 -46.88 -24.65
C ILE A 9 -30.90 -47.46 -23.76
N ARG A 10 -30.30 -48.59 -24.13
CA ARG A 10 -29.14 -49.15 -23.41
C ARG A 10 -27.90 -48.27 -23.50
N TYR A 11 -27.61 -47.68 -24.67
CA TYR A 11 -26.49 -46.73 -24.80
C TYR A 11 -26.76 -45.41 -24.08
N LEU A 12 -28.00 -44.92 -24.08
CA LEU A 12 -28.38 -43.72 -23.33
C LEU A 12 -28.23 -43.92 -21.82
N ASN A 13 -28.70 -45.06 -21.32
CA ASN A 13 -28.52 -45.42 -19.91
C ASN A 13 -27.02 -45.58 -19.59
N LEU A 14 -26.23 -46.23 -20.45
CA LEU A 14 -24.79 -46.36 -20.22
C LEU A 14 -24.08 -45.00 -20.15
N ILE A 15 -24.41 -44.06 -21.04
CA ILE A 15 -23.86 -42.69 -21.02
C ILE A 15 -24.31 -41.94 -19.75
N LEU A 16 -25.58 -42.08 -19.36
CA LEU A 16 -26.09 -41.46 -18.13
C LEU A 16 -25.39 -42.01 -16.89
N TRP A 17 -25.11 -43.32 -16.84
CA TRP A 17 -24.33 -43.95 -15.77
C TRP A 17 -22.88 -43.47 -15.75
N ILE A 18 -22.25 -43.28 -16.91
CA ILE A 18 -20.89 -42.71 -17.01
C ILE A 18 -20.87 -41.27 -16.48
N VAL A 19 -21.85 -40.43 -16.83
CA VAL A 19 -21.93 -39.04 -16.34
C VAL A 19 -22.23 -38.98 -14.84
N LEU A 20 -23.07 -39.89 -14.32
CA LEU A 20 -23.41 -39.94 -12.90
C LEU A 20 -22.30 -40.53 -12.01
N PHE A 21 -21.44 -41.41 -12.54
CA PHE A 21 -20.33 -42.02 -11.79
C PHE A 21 -19.00 -41.26 -11.90
N ASN A 22 -18.81 -40.40 -12.90
CA ASN A 22 -17.64 -39.54 -12.99
C ASN A 22 -17.85 -38.26 -12.18
N ARG A 23 -17.83 -38.38 -10.84
CA ARG A 23 -17.67 -37.21 -9.98
C ARG A 23 -16.21 -36.77 -10.02
N VAL A 24 -15.86 -35.90 -10.96
CA VAL A 24 -14.59 -35.16 -10.88
C VAL A 24 -14.68 -34.26 -9.66
N PRO A 25 -13.82 -34.41 -8.64
CA PRO A 25 -13.80 -33.49 -7.53
C PRO A 25 -13.41 -32.11 -8.06
N VAL A 26 -14.34 -31.15 -7.97
CA VAL A 26 -14.02 -29.73 -8.13
C VAL A 26 -13.29 -29.32 -6.85
N LEU A 27 -11.97 -29.42 -6.87
CA LEU A 27 -11.15 -28.86 -5.81
C LEU A 27 -11.21 -27.34 -5.95
N ALA A 28 -11.73 -26.65 -4.94
CA ALA A 28 -11.57 -25.22 -4.84
C ALA A 28 -10.07 -24.89 -4.73
N GLN A 29 -9.67 -23.71 -5.22
CA GLN A 29 -8.31 -23.21 -4.98
C GLN A 29 -8.06 -23.14 -3.48
N ASP A 30 -6.92 -23.64 -3.02
CA ASP A 30 -6.50 -23.49 -1.63
C ASP A 30 -6.49 -22.02 -1.24
N VAL A 31 -7.16 -21.69 -0.13
CA VAL A 31 -7.04 -20.37 0.48
C VAL A 31 -5.63 -20.26 1.04
N ILE A 32 -4.74 -19.57 0.33
CA ILE A 32 -3.38 -19.29 0.81
C ILE A 32 -3.48 -18.33 2.01
N GLN A 33 -3.68 -18.87 3.21
CA GLN A 33 -3.56 -18.12 4.48
C GLN A 33 -2.13 -18.12 5.04
N SER A 34 -1.17 -18.74 4.35
CA SER A 34 0.19 -18.97 4.83
C SER A 34 1.15 -17.77 4.69
N ARG A 35 0.67 -16.58 4.29
CA ARG A 35 1.53 -15.38 4.34
C ARG A 35 1.81 -15.03 5.79
N GLN A 36 2.91 -15.54 6.31
CA GLN A 36 3.54 -15.00 7.51
C GLN A 36 4.08 -13.62 7.15
N TYR A 37 3.32 -12.59 7.51
CA TYR A 37 3.85 -11.24 7.50
C TYR A 37 4.90 -11.13 8.61
N PRO A 38 6.09 -10.60 8.35
CA PRO A 38 7.05 -10.28 9.39
C PRO A 38 6.34 -9.60 10.55
N ARG A 39 6.49 -10.15 11.76
CA ARG A 39 6.14 -9.45 13.00
C ARG A 39 7.21 -8.40 13.22
N THR A 40 7.20 -7.37 12.37
CA THR A 40 8.13 -6.25 12.46
C THR A 40 7.57 -5.22 13.39
N ASP A 41 8.42 -4.83 14.33
CA ASP A 41 8.10 -3.93 15.42
C ASP A 41 8.12 -2.47 14.93
N PHE A 42 7.12 -2.15 14.11
CA PHE A 42 6.85 -0.80 13.64
C PHE A 42 6.36 0.07 14.79
N ARG A 43 6.91 1.27 14.93
CA ARG A 43 6.37 2.27 15.85
C ARG A 43 5.17 2.98 15.25
N TYR A 44 4.32 3.54 16.11
CA TYR A 44 3.32 4.52 15.68
C TYR A 44 4.03 5.79 15.17
N PRO A 45 3.59 6.42 14.05
CA PRO A 45 4.33 7.48 13.37
C PRO A 45 4.18 8.87 14.00
N LEU A 46 3.31 9.02 15.01
CA LEU A 46 3.09 10.29 15.72
C LEU A 46 3.28 10.06 17.22
N ASP A 47 3.71 11.09 17.95
CA ASP A 47 3.71 11.09 19.42
C ASP A 47 2.36 11.58 19.97
N LEU A 48 1.27 11.08 19.39
CA LEU A 48 -0.10 11.36 19.78
C LEU A 48 -0.83 10.06 20.12
N PRO A 49 -1.87 10.09 20.98
CA PRO A 49 -2.74 8.95 21.17
C PRO A 49 -3.28 8.45 19.82
N PRO A 50 -3.22 7.13 19.53
CA PRO A 50 -3.71 6.60 18.27
C PRO A 50 -5.16 6.95 18.01
N SER A 51 -5.41 7.65 16.90
CA SER A 51 -6.75 8.02 16.47
C SER A 51 -6.79 8.14 14.94
N THR A 52 -7.73 7.43 14.34
CA THR A 52 -7.89 7.37 12.88
C THR A 52 -9.02 8.30 12.41
N ALA A 53 -8.79 9.02 11.32
CA ALA A 53 -9.78 9.81 10.60
C ALA A 53 -10.32 9.10 9.35
N GLY A 54 -9.53 8.18 8.77
CA GLY A 54 -9.87 7.41 7.58
C GLY A 54 -9.10 6.09 7.57
N SER A 55 -9.78 5.00 7.22
CA SER A 55 -9.23 3.64 7.31
C SER A 55 -8.71 3.12 5.98
N PHE A 56 -7.87 2.09 6.03
CA PHE A 56 -7.40 1.40 4.83
C PHE A 56 -8.57 0.68 4.14
N GLY A 57 -8.69 0.87 2.83
CA GLY A 57 -9.76 0.29 2.01
C GLY A 57 -11.10 1.02 2.12
N GLU A 58 -11.17 2.16 2.82
CA GLU A 58 -12.37 2.98 2.87
C GLU A 58 -12.79 3.45 1.46
N LEU A 59 -14.07 3.31 1.11
CA LEU A 59 -14.59 3.77 -0.17
C LEU A 59 -14.69 5.30 -0.19
N ARG A 60 -13.97 5.94 -1.11
CA ARG A 60 -14.07 7.37 -1.42
C ARG A 60 -14.75 7.53 -2.79
N PRO A 61 -15.29 8.72 -3.13
CA PRO A 61 -16.07 8.90 -4.36
C PRO A 61 -15.40 8.38 -5.64
N ASN A 62 -14.06 8.48 -5.71
CA ASN A 62 -13.29 8.16 -6.92
C ASN A 62 -12.28 7.00 -6.76
N HIS A 63 -12.12 6.41 -5.58
CA HIS A 63 -11.14 5.33 -5.33
C HIS A 63 -11.30 4.68 -3.94
N PHE A 64 -10.59 3.58 -3.69
CA PHE A 64 -10.38 3.05 -2.33
C PHE A 64 -9.18 3.72 -1.66
N HIS A 65 -9.33 4.10 -0.40
CA HIS A 65 -8.26 4.71 0.37
C HIS A 65 -7.10 3.71 0.62
N SER A 66 -5.89 4.07 0.18
CA SER A 66 -4.72 3.19 0.19
C SER A 66 -3.88 3.27 1.46
N GLY A 67 -4.33 3.99 2.49
CA GLY A 67 -3.57 4.25 3.72
C GLY A 67 -4.43 4.37 4.98
N LEU A 68 -3.83 4.93 6.02
CA LEU A 68 -4.51 5.31 7.27
C LEU A 68 -4.31 6.81 7.48
N ASP A 69 -5.42 7.52 7.71
CA ASP A 69 -5.36 8.95 8.05
C ASP A 69 -5.32 9.08 9.58
N PHE A 70 -4.26 9.68 10.12
CA PHE A 70 -4.12 9.89 11.56
C PHE A 70 -4.58 11.29 11.96
N ARG A 71 -5.38 11.40 13.03
CA ARG A 71 -5.84 12.70 13.53
C ARG A 71 -4.69 13.46 14.19
N THR A 72 -4.60 14.75 13.86
CA THR A 72 -3.66 15.71 14.47
C THR A 72 -4.39 16.81 15.25
N ASN A 73 -5.51 16.46 15.89
CA ASN A 73 -6.31 17.39 16.70
C ASN A 73 -6.65 18.71 15.99
N GLN A 74 -6.98 18.65 14.70
CA GLN A 74 -7.32 19.80 13.85
C GLN A 74 -6.18 20.84 13.71
N ARG A 75 -4.93 20.42 13.90
CA ARG A 75 -3.74 21.28 13.77
C ARG A 75 -2.68 20.60 12.90
N ILE A 76 -1.85 21.40 12.26
CA ILE A 76 -0.62 20.96 11.59
C ILE A 76 0.57 21.13 12.54
N GLY A 77 1.76 20.64 12.15
CA GLY A 77 3.00 20.94 12.86
C GLY A 77 3.49 19.84 13.80
N PHE A 78 2.89 18.65 13.78
CA PHE A 78 3.36 17.55 14.62
C PHE A 78 4.53 16.81 13.96
N PRO A 79 5.58 16.44 14.70
CA PRO A 79 6.63 15.58 14.19
C PRO A 79 6.08 14.24 13.71
N ILE A 80 6.46 13.86 12.49
CA ILE A 80 6.20 12.55 11.92
C ILE A 80 7.49 11.75 11.98
N HIS A 81 7.40 10.57 12.58
CA HIS A 81 8.53 9.70 12.83
C HIS A 81 8.59 8.51 11.87
N SER A 82 9.80 8.09 11.52
CA SER A 82 9.99 6.84 10.78
C SER A 82 9.50 5.65 11.61
N VAL A 83 8.59 4.86 11.03
CA VAL A 83 8.02 3.68 11.67
C VAL A 83 9.05 2.57 11.88
N TYR A 84 10.14 2.57 11.11
CA TYR A 84 11.21 1.57 11.20
C TYR A 84 12.54 2.09 10.62
N ASP A 85 13.64 1.38 10.86
CA ASP A 85 14.94 1.64 10.23
C ASP A 85 14.85 1.57 8.70
N GLY A 86 15.60 2.40 8.00
CA GLY A 86 15.60 2.40 6.53
C GLY A 86 16.38 3.57 5.93
N TYR A 87 15.96 3.99 4.75
CA TYR A 87 16.43 5.21 4.10
C TYR A 87 15.30 5.85 3.30
N ILE A 88 15.35 7.17 3.15
CA ILE A 88 14.40 7.89 2.30
C ILE A 88 14.73 7.56 0.85
N SER A 89 13.84 6.82 0.19
CA SER A 89 14.06 6.25 -1.14
C SER A 89 13.38 7.04 -2.26
N ARG A 90 12.36 7.84 -1.91
CA ARG A 90 11.66 8.70 -2.85
C ARG A 90 10.99 9.87 -2.14
N VAL A 91 10.96 11.01 -2.82
CA VAL A 91 10.10 12.15 -2.46
C VAL A 91 9.27 12.56 -3.66
N ARG A 92 7.98 12.85 -3.42
CA ARG A 92 7.04 13.30 -4.46
C ARG A 92 6.38 14.60 -4.01
N ILE A 93 6.40 15.59 -4.90
CA ILE A 93 5.76 16.89 -4.78
C ILE A 93 4.86 17.07 -5.99
N GLN A 94 3.57 17.28 -5.77
CA GLN A 94 2.59 17.45 -6.83
C GLN A 94 1.41 18.28 -6.35
N PHE A 95 0.60 18.77 -7.29
CA PHE A 95 -0.71 19.33 -6.98
C PHE A 95 -1.72 18.20 -6.69
N GLY A 96 -2.41 18.28 -5.55
CA GLY A 96 -3.40 17.27 -5.14
C GLY A 96 -2.81 15.89 -4.81
N GLY A 97 -3.68 14.89 -4.61
CA GLY A 97 -3.27 13.55 -4.16
C GLY A 97 -2.58 13.63 -2.80
N PHE A 98 -1.39 13.05 -2.65
CA PHE A 98 -0.64 13.20 -1.39
C PHE A 98 -0.02 14.58 -1.17
N GLY A 99 -0.05 15.48 -2.17
CA GLY A 99 0.63 16.78 -2.13
C GLY A 99 2.14 16.61 -2.01
N LYS A 100 2.63 16.60 -0.77
CA LYS A 100 4.01 16.24 -0.42
C LYS A 100 4.03 14.85 0.21
N ALA A 101 4.82 13.95 -0.36
CA ALA A 101 4.99 12.58 0.12
C ALA A 101 6.46 12.18 0.24
N LEU A 102 6.75 11.43 1.30
CA LEU A 102 8.06 10.84 1.58
C LEU A 102 7.93 9.32 1.69
N TYR A 103 8.82 8.59 1.04
CA TYR A 103 8.86 7.13 1.01
C TYR A 103 10.13 6.67 1.72
N ILE A 104 9.99 5.71 2.63
CA ILE A 104 11.12 5.08 3.32
C ILE A 104 11.13 3.61 2.96
N THR A 105 12.22 3.15 2.35
CA THR A 105 12.44 1.73 2.10
C THR A 105 13.15 1.13 3.30
N HIS A 106 12.61 0.02 3.79
CA HIS A 106 13.06 -0.66 5.00
C HIS A 106 13.79 -1.98 4.65
N PRO A 107 14.77 -2.40 5.47
CA PRO A 107 15.54 -3.62 5.22
C PRO A 107 14.71 -4.91 5.33
N ASN A 108 13.53 -4.84 5.97
CA ASN A 108 12.57 -5.94 6.07
C ASN A 108 11.70 -6.13 4.81
N GLY A 109 11.99 -5.42 3.72
CA GLY A 109 11.26 -5.51 2.45
C GLY A 109 10.01 -4.64 2.36
N TYR A 110 9.65 -3.91 3.42
CA TYR A 110 8.53 -2.98 3.41
C TYR A 110 8.93 -1.57 2.96
N THR A 111 7.94 -0.79 2.53
CA THR A 111 8.07 0.65 2.31
C THR A 111 6.96 1.36 3.08
N SER A 112 7.31 2.36 3.88
CA SER A 112 6.34 3.27 4.49
C SER A 112 6.22 4.54 3.66
N VAL A 113 5.02 5.12 3.63
CA VAL A 113 4.71 6.34 2.87
C VAL A 113 4.03 7.32 3.81
N TYR A 114 4.53 8.56 3.83
CA TYR A 114 4.01 9.65 4.64
C TYR A 114 3.54 10.76 3.70
N GLY A 115 2.24 10.88 3.52
CA GLY A 115 1.60 11.88 2.66
C GLY A 115 1.10 13.10 3.43
N HIS A 116 0.65 14.12 2.70
CA HIS A 116 0.07 15.36 3.21
C HIS A 116 0.97 16.16 4.15
N VAL A 117 2.28 15.93 4.11
CA VAL A 117 3.22 16.55 5.04
C VAL A 117 3.42 18.03 4.72
N ASN A 118 3.60 18.88 5.73
CA ASN A 118 3.85 20.30 5.52
C ASN A 118 5.29 20.55 5.07
N ASN A 119 6.23 19.92 5.78
CA ASN A 119 7.66 20.01 5.56
C ASN A 119 8.32 18.65 5.73
N PHE A 120 9.36 18.38 4.96
CA PHE A 120 10.30 17.30 5.27
C PHE A 120 11.36 17.79 6.28
N ASN A 121 12.23 16.91 6.73
CA ASN A 121 13.41 17.34 7.47
C ASN A 121 14.27 18.33 6.62
N PRO A 122 15.09 19.19 7.27
CA PRO A 122 15.79 20.27 6.58
C PRO A 122 16.73 19.82 5.44
N GLU A 123 17.37 18.65 5.59
CA GLU A 123 18.29 18.12 4.59
C GLU A 123 17.56 17.70 3.31
N VAL A 124 16.41 17.03 3.47
CA VAL A 124 15.56 16.59 2.35
C VAL A 124 14.92 17.80 1.67
N GLU A 125 14.45 18.80 2.42
CA GLU A 125 13.93 20.06 1.85
C GLU A 125 14.99 20.78 1.01
N LYS A 126 16.23 20.84 1.50
CA LYS A 126 17.34 21.43 0.74
C LYS A 126 17.60 20.67 -0.56
N TYR A 127 17.60 19.34 -0.51
CA TYR A 127 17.80 18.48 -1.68
C TYR A 127 16.70 18.66 -2.73
N ILE A 128 15.43 18.70 -2.29
CA ILE A 128 14.27 18.95 -3.17
C ILE A 128 14.37 20.33 -3.82
N LYS A 129 14.67 21.37 -3.03
CA LYS A 129 14.82 22.74 -3.58
C LYS A 129 15.92 22.80 -4.63
N GLN A 130 17.07 22.19 -4.39
CA GLN A 130 18.16 22.13 -5.38
C GLN A 130 17.70 21.46 -6.68
N TYR A 131 16.96 20.35 -6.58
CA TYR A 131 16.37 19.69 -7.74
C TYR A 131 15.38 20.62 -8.48
N GLN A 132 14.46 21.27 -7.76
CA GLN A 132 13.46 22.16 -8.33
C GLN A 132 14.09 23.35 -9.05
N TYR A 133 15.09 24.01 -8.45
CA TYR A 133 15.82 25.11 -9.08
C TYR A 133 16.57 24.66 -10.32
N LYS A 134 17.27 23.51 -10.26
CA LYS A 134 18.01 22.97 -11.40
C LYS A 134 17.10 22.65 -12.59
N ASN A 135 15.91 22.11 -12.33
CA ASN A 135 14.98 21.67 -13.36
C ASN A 135 13.87 22.69 -13.67
N GLN A 136 13.87 23.84 -12.99
CA GLN A 136 12.87 24.90 -13.11
C GLN A 136 11.42 24.39 -13.00
N THR A 137 11.18 23.47 -12.06
CA THR A 137 9.87 22.84 -11.85
C THR A 137 9.44 22.96 -10.39
N PHE A 138 8.13 23.07 -10.17
CA PHE A 138 7.54 22.89 -8.84
C PHE A 138 7.31 21.41 -8.54
N GLU A 139 6.65 20.68 -9.44
CA GLU A 139 6.44 19.25 -9.23
C GLU A 139 7.77 18.50 -9.31
N ALA A 140 7.93 17.52 -8.42
CA ALA A 140 9.15 16.75 -8.32
C ALA A 140 8.83 15.29 -7.97
N ASP A 141 9.50 14.37 -8.63
CA ASP A 141 9.44 12.94 -8.33
C ASP A 141 10.85 12.40 -8.35
N ILE A 142 11.44 12.34 -7.16
CA ILE A 142 12.87 12.14 -7.04
C ILE A 142 13.08 10.80 -6.37
N ALA A 143 13.62 9.85 -7.13
CA ALA A 143 14.21 8.64 -6.58
C ALA A 143 15.54 8.98 -5.92
N ILE A 144 15.75 8.48 -4.70
CA ILE A 144 16.92 8.77 -3.88
C ILE A 144 17.68 7.46 -3.65
N PRO A 145 18.97 7.38 -4.03
CA PRO A 145 19.79 6.20 -3.78
C PRO A 145 19.91 5.85 -2.30
N ALA A 146 20.08 4.56 -2.01
CA ALA A 146 20.40 4.10 -0.67
C ALA A 146 21.66 4.78 -0.14
N GLY A 147 21.64 5.19 1.13
CA GLY A 147 22.77 5.83 1.82
C GLY A 147 22.79 7.37 1.80
N VAL A 148 21.98 8.03 0.96
CA VAL A 148 21.91 9.51 0.95
C VAL A 148 21.23 10.05 2.21
N PHE A 149 20.07 9.49 2.56
CA PHE A 149 19.32 9.86 3.77
C PHE A 149 18.95 8.60 4.56
N PRO A 150 19.90 8.00 5.30
CA PRO A 150 19.58 6.92 6.23
C PRO A 150 18.69 7.45 7.36
N VAL A 151 17.78 6.61 7.85
CA VAL A 151 16.86 6.93 8.94
C VAL A 151 16.74 5.76 9.90
N LYS A 152 16.58 6.05 11.18
CA LYS A 152 16.30 5.09 12.24
C LYS A 152 14.84 5.12 12.67
N LYS A 153 14.35 3.98 13.17
CA LYS A 153 13.07 3.91 13.86
C LYS A 153 13.08 4.94 14.98
N GLY A 154 12.22 5.95 14.91
CA GLY A 154 12.28 7.04 15.87
C GLY A 154 12.51 8.42 15.25
N ASP A 155 13.25 8.49 14.15
CA ASP A 155 13.71 9.77 13.62
C ASP A 155 12.56 10.60 13.07
N VAL A 156 12.59 11.90 13.32
CA VAL A 156 11.65 12.85 12.71
C VAL A 156 12.03 13.03 11.23
N VAL A 157 11.15 12.57 10.35
CA VAL A 157 11.36 12.59 8.90
C VAL A 157 10.56 13.68 8.21
N ALA A 158 9.47 14.12 8.84
CA ALA A 158 8.59 15.15 8.31
C ALA A 158 7.78 15.83 9.42
N ILE A 159 7.05 16.87 9.05
CA ILE A 159 6.10 17.60 9.89
C ILE A 159 4.70 17.44 9.29
N SER A 160 3.72 17.10 10.12
CA SER A 160 2.34 16.91 9.68
C SER A 160 1.73 18.18 9.08
N GLY A 161 0.86 18.00 8.10
CA GLY A 161 0.27 19.08 7.33
C GLY A 161 -1.08 18.69 6.72
N ASN A 162 -1.48 19.46 5.72
CA ASN A 162 -2.70 19.26 4.92
C ASN A 162 -2.40 19.41 3.41
N GLN A 163 -1.16 19.18 2.99
CA GLN A 163 -0.76 19.40 1.60
C GLN A 163 -1.46 18.41 0.66
N GLY A 164 -2.01 18.89 -0.45
CA GLY A 164 -2.67 18.06 -1.47
C GLY A 164 -4.05 17.50 -1.09
N ALA A 165 -4.52 17.74 0.14
CA ALA A 165 -5.87 17.43 0.60
C ALA A 165 -6.91 18.36 -0.03
#